data_AF-A0A0D2I6N5-F1
#
_entry.id   AF-A0A0D2I6N5-F1
#
_cell.length_a   1.000
_cell.length_b   1.000
_cell.length_c   1.000
_cell.angle_alpha   90.00
_cell.angle_beta   90.00
_cell.angle_gamma   90.00
#
_symmetry.space_group_name_H-M   'P 1'
#
loop_
_entity.id
_entity.type
_entity.pdbx_description
1 polymer ?
#
loop_
_entity_poly.entity_id
_entity_poly.type
_entity_poly.pdbx_seq_one_letter_code
_entity_poly.pdbx_strand_id
1 'polypeptide(L)'
;MFKHIYTKYLGESFASQTSPFMENRPVSNLERLVYAVDLTLQNIHRRGEEDHPLWNVQGVYLLADEYDACANDYMDPHNPKLWSDAAPSRLLKAFWASVKASQKWLYGIQKIYITGVTPLLLSDLVSGANNQENVSFSPLFSTISGLTRSDVLEALRVICNNEGEVQKHLRELEHNANGYHFCDEQSVEPVFNTHTALSYLEVSNSPGFVDLLITDNKNLYTLMEFKNIQIPYLRLGGEDSIEKAKRLEDM
;
A
#
# COMPACT_ATOMS: atom_id res chain seq x y z
N MET A 1 10.81 14.77 -7.32
CA MET A 1 9.47 15.19 -6.83
C MET A 1 9.45 15.32 -5.29
N PHE A 2 9.71 14.26 -4.53
CA PHE A 2 9.72 14.26 -3.05
C PHE A 2 10.57 15.39 -2.40
N LYS A 3 11.87 15.50 -2.73
CA LYS A 3 12.76 16.49 -2.10
C LYS A 3 12.26 17.93 -2.23
N HIS A 4 11.77 18.30 -3.40
CA HIS A 4 11.34 19.67 -3.69
C HIS A 4 10.08 20.05 -2.91
N ILE A 5 9.13 19.12 -2.78
CA ILE A 5 7.89 19.33 -2.03
C ILE A 5 8.17 19.54 -0.55
N TYR A 6 9.00 18.68 0.05
CA TYR A 6 9.26 18.73 1.49
C TYR A 6 10.28 19.78 1.92
N THR A 7 11.14 20.25 1.00
CA THR A 7 12.07 21.37 1.28
C THR A 7 11.31 22.63 1.72
N LYS A 8 10.11 22.88 1.18
CA LYS A 8 9.28 24.02 1.59
C LYS A 8 8.91 23.99 3.08
N TYR A 9 8.75 22.79 3.64
CA TYR A 9 8.34 22.59 5.04
C TYR A 9 9.52 22.36 5.98
N LEU A 10 10.57 21.68 5.50
CA LEU A 10 11.73 21.27 6.30
C LEU A 10 12.95 22.20 6.13
N GLY A 11 12.87 23.16 5.21
CA GLY A 11 13.86 24.22 5.00
C GLY A 11 15.16 23.77 4.33
N GLU A 12 16.08 24.73 4.20
CA GLU A 12 17.36 24.56 3.49
C GLU A 12 18.29 23.54 4.15
N SER A 13 18.23 23.40 5.48
CA SER A 13 18.99 22.39 6.20
C SER A 13 18.62 20.98 5.70
N PHE A 14 17.33 20.70 5.54
CA PHE A 14 16.86 19.43 4.98
C PHE A 14 17.25 19.26 3.51
N ALA A 15 17.14 20.32 2.70
CA ALA A 15 17.55 20.28 1.30
C ALA A 15 19.03 19.93 1.14
N SER A 16 19.90 20.55 1.95
CA SER A 16 21.33 20.26 1.97
C SER A 16 21.61 18.80 2.32
N GLN A 17 20.98 18.26 3.37
CA GLN A 17 21.20 16.88 3.81
C GLN A 17 20.71 15.84 2.80
N THR A 18 19.64 16.15 2.06
CA THR A 18 19.06 15.27 1.05
C THR A 18 19.61 15.49 -0.35
N SER A 19 20.38 16.56 -0.59
CA SER A 19 21.05 16.82 -1.88
C SER A 19 21.85 15.62 -2.41
N PRO A 20 22.58 14.83 -1.59
CA PRO A 20 23.44 13.76 -2.10
C PRO A 20 22.73 12.43 -2.39
N PHE A 21 21.39 12.39 -2.47
CA PHE A 21 20.73 11.10 -2.77
C PHE A 21 21.17 10.59 -4.13
N MET A 22 21.45 9.29 -4.18
CA MET A 22 21.83 8.59 -5.39
C MET A 22 20.78 7.50 -5.67
N GLU A 23 20.30 7.44 -6.91
CA GLU A 23 19.18 6.58 -7.32
C GLU A 23 19.38 5.11 -6.90
N ASN A 24 20.60 4.59 -7.03
CA ASN A 24 20.93 3.19 -6.73
C ASN A 24 21.42 2.94 -5.30
N ARG A 25 21.08 3.81 -4.33
CA ARG A 25 21.47 3.64 -2.92
C ARG A 25 20.29 3.87 -1.96
N PRO A 26 19.27 3.00 -1.99
CA PRO A 26 18.06 3.19 -1.19
C PRO A 26 18.34 3.23 0.31
N VAL A 27 19.24 2.37 0.81
CA VAL A 27 19.62 2.31 2.23
C VAL A 27 20.22 3.65 2.68
N SER A 28 21.25 4.13 2.00
CA SER A 28 21.90 5.40 2.37
C SER A 28 20.98 6.62 2.18
N ASN A 29 20.06 6.58 1.21
CA ASN A 29 19.07 7.64 1.02
C ASN A 29 18.07 7.68 2.19
N LEU A 30 17.60 6.52 2.66
CA LEU A 30 16.70 6.42 3.81
C LEU A 30 17.36 6.97 5.07
N GLU A 31 18.60 6.56 5.36
CA GLU A 31 19.35 7.05 6.53
C GLU A 31 19.46 8.57 6.53
N ARG A 32 19.85 9.14 5.39
CA ARG A 32 19.96 10.59 5.21
C ARG A 32 18.62 11.29 5.35
N LEU A 33 17.55 10.69 4.82
CA LEU A 33 16.22 11.25 4.89
C LEU A 33 15.76 11.38 6.34
N VAL A 34 15.78 10.28 7.08
CA VAL A 34 15.32 10.26 8.46
C VAL A 34 16.22 11.16 9.32
N TYR A 35 17.50 11.28 8.98
CA TYR A 35 18.45 12.10 9.75
C TYR A 35 18.15 13.58 9.53
N ALA A 36 17.87 13.95 8.30
CA ALA A 36 17.48 15.31 7.95
C ALA A 36 16.19 15.72 8.66
N VAL A 37 15.19 14.82 8.73
CA VAL A 37 13.96 15.06 9.48
C VAL A 37 14.24 15.22 10.98
N ASP A 38 14.96 14.27 11.57
CA ASP A 38 15.32 14.28 12.99
C ASP A 38 16.06 15.56 13.41
N LEU A 39 17.08 15.94 12.64
CA LEU A 39 17.82 17.17 12.87
C LEU A 39 16.94 18.42 12.74
N THR A 40 16.05 18.46 11.74
CA THR A 40 15.17 19.61 11.51
C THR A 40 14.19 19.79 12.66
N LEU A 41 13.54 18.71 13.11
CA LEU A 41 12.59 18.75 14.21
C LEU A 41 13.28 19.10 15.54
N GLN A 42 14.47 18.57 15.80
CA GLN A 42 15.27 18.99 16.95
C GLN A 42 15.63 20.48 16.90
N ASN A 43 15.93 21.02 15.72
CA ASN A 43 16.27 22.45 15.57
C ASN A 43 15.06 23.35 15.86
N ILE A 44 13.87 22.99 15.37
CA ILE A 44 12.62 23.70 15.64
C ILE A 44 12.37 23.77 17.15
N HIS A 45 12.47 22.63 17.84
CA HIS A 45 12.28 22.56 19.29
C HIS A 45 13.36 23.33 20.06
N ARG A 46 14.64 23.22 19.65
CA ARG A 46 15.75 23.95 20.30
C ARG A 46 15.62 25.46 20.19
N ARG A 47 15.01 25.96 19.11
CA ARG A 47 14.77 27.39 18.89
C ARG A 47 13.48 27.89 19.52
N GLY A 48 12.62 27.00 20.02
CA GLY A 48 11.32 27.36 20.60
C GLY A 48 10.34 27.91 19.57
N GLU A 49 10.38 27.42 18.33
CA GLU A 49 9.49 27.87 17.25
C GLU A 49 8.09 27.22 17.37
N GLU A 50 7.35 27.54 18.43
CA GLU A 50 6.03 26.93 18.73
C GLU A 50 4.99 27.09 17.60
N ASP A 51 5.06 28.20 16.86
CA ASP A 51 4.19 28.48 15.72
C ASP A 51 4.61 27.74 14.43
N HIS A 52 5.72 27.00 14.45
CA HIS A 52 6.19 26.29 13.26
C HIS A 52 5.21 25.17 12.87
N PRO A 53 4.84 24.99 11.58
CA PRO A 53 3.88 23.96 11.14
C PRO A 53 4.25 22.53 11.54
N LEU A 54 5.52 22.28 11.83
CA LEU A 54 6.05 20.98 12.22
C LEU A 54 6.32 20.85 13.73
N TRP A 55 5.93 21.83 14.55
CA TRP A 55 6.18 21.81 16.00
C TRP A 55 5.66 20.54 16.66
N ASN A 56 4.44 20.13 16.34
CA ASN A 56 3.81 18.94 16.93
C ASN A 56 4.21 17.62 16.26
N VAL A 57 5.08 17.63 15.24
CA VAL A 57 5.49 16.41 14.54
C VAL A 57 6.40 15.58 15.43
N GLN A 58 6.03 14.32 15.65
CA GLN A 58 6.71 13.39 16.55
C GLN A 58 7.70 12.45 15.84
N GLY A 59 7.82 12.53 14.51
CA GLY A 59 8.75 11.72 13.72
C GLY A 59 8.15 11.22 12.42
N VAL A 60 8.70 10.11 11.92
CA VAL A 60 8.39 9.57 10.59
C VAL A 60 7.47 8.36 10.70
N TYR A 61 6.43 8.32 9.88
CA TYR A 61 5.62 7.12 9.64
C TYR A 61 6.03 6.54 8.29
N LEU A 62 6.38 5.26 8.26
CA LEU A 62 6.76 4.54 7.05
C LEU A 62 5.58 3.69 6.58
N LEU A 63 5.12 3.95 5.36
CA LEU A 63 4.18 3.11 4.63
C LEU A 63 4.96 2.47 3.49
N ALA A 64 5.01 1.14 3.45
CA ALA A 64 5.68 0.40 2.40
C ALA A 64 4.68 -0.54 1.73
N ASP A 65 4.21 -0.15 0.56
CA ASP A 65 3.35 -0.97 -0.27
C ASP A 65 4.16 -1.99 -1.07
N GLU A 66 3.52 -3.12 -1.39
CA GLU A 66 4.08 -4.26 -2.12
C GLU A 66 5.50 -4.64 -1.64
N TYR A 67 5.67 -4.76 -0.32
CA TYR A 67 6.99 -4.97 0.31
C TYR A 67 7.72 -6.22 -0.24
N ASP A 68 6.95 -7.17 -0.77
CA ASP A 68 7.36 -8.46 -1.28
C ASP A 68 7.51 -8.53 -2.80
N ALA A 69 7.10 -7.49 -3.55
CA ALA A 69 7.14 -7.48 -5.02
C ALA A 69 8.52 -7.88 -5.58
N CYS A 70 9.57 -7.28 -5.02
CA CYS A 70 10.94 -7.57 -5.44
C CYS A 70 11.33 -9.04 -5.21
N ALA A 71 10.76 -9.74 -4.24
CA ALA A 71 11.09 -11.14 -4.04
C ALA A 71 10.18 -12.09 -4.81
N ASN A 72 8.94 -11.69 -5.07
CA ASN A 72 8.00 -12.49 -5.87
C ASN A 72 8.57 -12.79 -7.27
N ASP A 73 9.39 -11.90 -7.83
CA ASP A 73 10.10 -12.11 -9.11
C ASP A 73 11.22 -13.17 -9.05
N TYR A 74 11.74 -13.48 -7.86
CA TYR A 74 12.92 -14.34 -7.67
C TYR A 74 12.65 -15.59 -6.81
N MET A 75 11.49 -15.65 -6.15
CA MET A 75 11.13 -16.78 -5.31
C MET A 75 10.54 -17.91 -6.15
N ASP A 76 11.27 -19.01 -6.22
CA ASP A 76 10.72 -20.31 -6.56
C ASP A 76 10.23 -20.97 -5.25
N PRO A 77 8.92 -21.24 -5.09
CA PRO A 77 8.38 -21.94 -3.92
C PRO A 77 9.06 -23.30 -3.66
N HIS A 78 9.63 -23.92 -4.68
CA HIS A 78 10.33 -25.20 -4.61
C HIS A 78 11.84 -25.04 -4.36
N ASN A 79 12.39 -23.83 -4.43
CA ASN A 79 13.82 -23.55 -4.20
C ASN A 79 14.09 -22.20 -3.51
N PRO A 80 13.66 -22.02 -2.24
CA PRO A 80 13.80 -20.76 -1.51
C PRO A 80 15.26 -20.33 -1.24
N LYS A 81 16.24 -21.25 -1.33
CA LYS A 81 17.67 -20.93 -1.13
C LYS A 81 18.24 -20.00 -2.20
N LEU A 82 17.68 -20.00 -3.42
CA LEU A 82 18.15 -19.13 -4.50
C LEU A 82 17.92 -17.65 -4.19
N TRP A 83 16.85 -17.34 -3.45
CA TRP A 83 16.53 -15.99 -3.00
C TRP A 83 17.48 -15.49 -1.91
N SER A 84 17.81 -16.31 -0.91
CA SER A 84 18.58 -15.86 0.27
C SER A 84 19.98 -15.35 -0.07
N ASP A 85 20.59 -15.85 -1.15
CA ASP A 85 21.94 -15.49 -1.60
C ASP A 85 21.95 -14.41 -2.70
N ALA A 86 20.77 -13.99 -3.18
CA ALA A 86 20.63 -13.02 -4.26
C ALA A 86 20.95 -11.59 -3.79
N ALA A 87 21.49 -10.77 -4.71
CA ALA A 87 21.77 -9.35 -4.43
C ALA A 87 20.52 -8.53 -3.99
N PRO A 88 19.33 -8.72 -4.60
CA PRO A 88 18.11 -8.05 -4.15
C PRO A 88 17.72 -8.40 -2.70
N SER A 89 17.86 -9.66 -2.30
CA SER A 89 17.59 -10.11 -0.93
C SER A 89 18.50 -9.42 0.09
N ARG A 90 19.81 -9.33 -0.19
CA ARG A 90 20.75 -8.58 0.67
C ARG A 90 20.42 -7.10 0.76
N LEU A 91 20.03 -6.47 -0.35
CA LEU A 91 19.65 -5.06 -0.38
C LEU A 91 18.40 -4.80 0.45
N LEU A 92 17.38 -5.65 0.32
CA LEU A 92 16.12 -5.55 1.06
C LEU A 92 16.35 -5.76 2.57
N LYS A 93 17.17 -6.74 2.96
CA LYS A 93 17.61 -6.92 4.35
C LYS A 93 18.32 -5.69 4.90
N ALA A 94 19.24 -5.11 4.13
CA ALA A 94 19.95 -3.89 4.52
C ALA A 94 19.02 -2.67 4.66
N PHE A 95 18.02 -2.55 3.78
CA PHE A 95 17.00 -1.51 3.87
C PHE A 95 16.19 -1.61 5.16
N TRP A 96 15.65 -2.79 5.48
CA TRP A 96 14.88 -2.99 6.71
C TRP A 96 15.73 -2.88 7.98
N ALA A 97 17.00 -3.27 7.94
CA ALA A 97 17.93 -3.03 9.03
C ALA A 97 18.13 -1.52 9.30
N SER A 98 18.20 -0.72 8.23
CA SER A 98 18.29 0.74 8.32
C SER A 98 17.01 1.37 8.88
N VAL A 99 15.83 0.91 8.44
CA VAL A 99 14.54 1.29 9.03
C VAL A 99 14.57 1.07 10.54
N LYS A 100 14.95 -0.13 11.00
CA LYS A 100 15.04 -0.46 12.43
C LYS A 100 16.05 0.43 13.17
N ALA A 101 17.22 0.69 12.58
CA ALA A 101 18.24 1.53 13.19
C ALA A 101 17.74 2.96 13.43
N SER A 102 16.94 3.48 12.51
CA SER A 102 16.38 4.83 12.59
C SER A 102 15.33 5.01 13.68
N GLN A 103 14.68 3.94 14.15
CA GLN A 103 13.70 4.00 15.25
C GLN A 103 14.32 4.44 16.59
N LYS A 104 15.66 4.41 16.70
CA LYS A 104 16.38 4.86 17.89
C LYS A 104 16.53 6.38 17.96
N TRP A 105 16.25 7.10 16.87
CA TRP A 105 16.37 8.56 16.83
C TRP A 105 15.13 9.22 17.41
N LEU A 106 15.32 10.42 17.98
CA LEU A 106 14.28 11.12 18.73
C LEU A 106 13.03 11.36 17.89
N TYR A 107 13.21 11.83 16.65
CA TYR A 107 12.14 11.97 15.66
C TYR A 107 12.35 11.02 14.47
N GLY A 108 12.91 9.83 14.75
CA GLY A 108 13.11 8.77 13.78
C GLY A 108 11.81 8.11 13.31
N ILE A 109 11.91 6.90 12.74
CA ILE A 109 10.71 6.14 12.33
C ILE A 109 9.97 5.64 13.57
N GLN A 110 8.75 6.14 13.76
CA GLN A 110 7.90 5.83 14.92
C GLN A 110 6.93 4.68 14.65
N LYS A 111 6.39 4.60 13.42
CA LYS A 111 5.46 3.56 13.00
C LYS A 111 5.78 3.07 11.60
N ILE A 112 5.54 1.79 11.38
CA ILE A 112 5.79 1.10 10.11
C ILE A 112 4.53 0.32 9.78
N TYR A 113 4.00 0.52 8.58
CA TYR A 113 2.93 -0.29 8.01
C TYR A 113 3.41 -0.82 6.67
N ILE A 114 3.17 -2.12 6.44
CA ILE A 114 3.57 -2.80 5.22
C ILE A 114 2.40 -3.59 4.66
N THR A 115 2.29 -3.64 3.33
CA THR A 115 1.29 -4.41 2.59
C THR A 115 1.97 -5.24 1.52
N GLY A 116 1.45 -6.43 1.25
CA GLY A 116 2.01 -7.39 0.29
C GLY A 116 1.18 -8.66 0.22
N VAL A 117 1.51 -9.54 -0.74
CA VAL A 117 0.70 -10.76 -1.02
C VAL A 117 1.31 -12.02 -0.44
N THR A 118 2.63 -12.08 -0.30
CA THR A 118 3.38 -13.27 0.06
C THR A 118 3.99 -13.12 1.46
N PRO A 119 3.62 -13.96 2.44
CA PRO A 119 4.18 -13.88 3.79
C PRO A 119 5.56 -14.52 3.94
N LEU A 120 6.07 -15.21 2.90
CA LEU A 120 7.32 -16.00 2.94
C LEU A 120 8.56 -15.16 3.29
N LEU A 121 8.49 -13.85 3.11
CA LEU A 121 9.60 -12.94 3.39
C LEU A 121 9.58 -12.34 4.80
N LEU A 122 8.42 -12.35 5.47
CA LEU A 122 8.25 -11.69 6.76
C LEU A 122 9.24 -12.25 7.78
N SER A 123 9.40 -13.58 7.87
CA SER A 123 10.31 -14.18 8.85
C SER A 123 11.77 -13.82 8.62
N ASP A 124 12.23 -13.76 7.36
CA ASP A 124 13.64 -13.56 7.02
C ASP A 124 14.05 -12.08 6.93
N LEU A 125 13.16 -11.21 6.43
CA LEU A 125 13.38 -9.76 6.34
C LEU A 125 13.14 -9.07 7.68
N VAL A 126 12.21 -9.58 8.48
CA VAL A 126 11.76 -9.00 9.76
C VAL A 126 12.28 -9.83 10.96
N SER A 127 13.16 -10.83 10.75
CA SER A 127 13.85 -11.57 11.85
C SER A 127 14.57 -10.68 12.87
N GLY A 128 14.88 -9.43 12.49
CA GLY A 128 15.40 -8.42 13.41
C GLY A 128 14.33 -7.57 14.10
N ALA A 129 13.09 -7.54 13.65
CA ALA A 129 12.02 -6.67 14.15
C ALA A 129 11.02 -7.46 15.00
N ASN A 130 11.45 -7.80 16.22
CA ASN A 130 10.64 -8.46 17.27
C ASN A 130 9.42 -7.64 17.76
N ASN A 131 9.07 -6.54 17.09
CA ASN A 131 8.04 -5.58 17.50
C ASN A 131 7.00 -5.33 16.39
N GLN A 132 7.01 -6.12 15.31
CA GLN A 132 5.98 -6.03 14.26
C GLN A 132 4.96 -7.14 14.47
N GLU A 133 3.68 -6.75 14.45
CA GLU A 133 2.54 -7.64 14.59
C GLU A 133 1.94 -7.86 13.20
N ASN A 134 1.79 -9.12 12.80
CA ASN A 134 1.05 -9.45 11.59
C ASN A 134 -0.45 -9.39 11.89
N VAL A 135 -1.10 -8.36 11.36
CA VAL A 135 -2.53 -8.12 11.56
C VAL A 135 -3.37 -8.51 10.34
N SER A 136 -2.80 -9.15 9.32
CA SER A 136 -3.49 -9.48 8.07
C SER A 136 -4.74 -10.33 8.25
N PHE A 137 -4.76 -11.17 9.29
CA PHE A 137 -5.91 -12.02 9.62
C PHE A 137 -6.77 -11.51 10.78
N SER A 138 -6.43 -10.32 11.31
CA SER A 138 -7.15 -9.73 12.44
C SER A 138 -8.56 -9.31 12.02
N PRO A 139 -9.61 -9.72 12.76
CA PRO A 139 -10.97 -9.30 12.45
C PRO A 139 -11.16 -7.79 12.54
N LEU A 140 -10.37 -7.09 13.38
CA LEU A 140 -10.42 -5.63 13.51
C LEU A 140 -10.02 -4.90 12.23
N PHE A 141 -9.21 -5.53 11.39
CA PHE A 141 -8.72 -4.98 10.13
C PHE A 141 -9.30 -5.71 8.91
N SER A 142 -10.33 -6.55 9.11
CA SER A 142 -10.90 -7.40 8.06
C SER A 142 -11.42 -6.65 6.83
N THR A 143 -11.84 -5.39 7.02
CA THR A 143 -12.39 -4.57 5.94
C THR A 143 -11.38 -3.69 5.22
N ILE A 144 -10.12 -3.60 5.68
CA ILE A 144 -9.12 -2.67 5.13
C ILE A 144 -8.71 -3.01 3.69
N SER A 145 -8.88 -4.28 3.30
CA SER A 145 -8.39 -4.81 2.03
C SER A 145 -9.43 -4.72 0.90
N GLY A 146 -10.56 -4.05 1.10
CA GLY A 146 -11.61 -3.95 0.09
C GLY A 146 -12.71 -2.95 0.44
N LEU A 147 -13.77 -2.91 -0.36
CA LEU A 147 -14.94 -2.08 -0.11
C LEU A 147 -16.02 -2.88 0.62
N THR A 148 -16.56 -2.34 1.70
CA THR A 148 -17.71 -2.94 2.38
C THR A 148 -18.95 -2.87 1.50
N ARG A 149 -19.97 -3.63 1.85
CA ARG A 149 -21.28 -3.52 1.19
C ARG A 149 -21.86 -2.11 1.33
N SER A 150 -21.62 -1.48 2.48
CA SER A 150 -22.03 -0.10 2.73
C SER A 150 -21.32 0.88 1.81
N ASP A 151 -20.00 0.73 1.61
CA ASP A 151 -19.21 1.62 0.74
C ASP A 151 -19.73 1.57 -0.71
N VAL A 152 -19.95 0.35 -1.23
CA VAL A 152 -20.50 0.17 -2.58
C VAL A 152 -21.92 0.73 -2.69
N LEU A 153 -22.77 0.50 -1.68
CA LEU A 153 -24.13 1.02 -1.67
C LEU A 153 -24.15 2.56 -1.70
N GLU A 154 -23.31 3.22 -0.91
CA GLU A 154 -23.19 4.67 -0.92
C GLU A 154 -22.63 5.20 -2.25
N ALA A 155 -21.63 4.53 -2.83
CA ALA A 155 -21.11 4.89 -4.15
C ALA A 155 -22.20 4.76 -5.24
N LEU A 156 -23.00 3.68 -5.20
CA LEU A 156 -24.12 3.48 -6.11
C LEU A 156 -25.20 4.57 -5.97
N ARG A 157 -25.50 5.02 -4.74
CA ARG A 157 -26.45 6.11 -4.50
C ARG A 157 -26.00 7.44 -5.08
N VAL A 158 -24.69 7.64 -5.22
CA VAL A 158 -24.13 8.84 -5.87
C VAL A 158 -24.32 8.79 -7.39
N ILE A 159 -24.20 7.61 -8.01
CA ILE A 159 -24.20 7.47 -9.47
C ILE A 159 -25.57 7.07 -10.07
N CYS A 160 -26.43 6.41 -9.30
CA CYS A 160 -27.73 5.93 -9.78
C CYS A 160 -28.84 6.96 -9.54
N ASN A 161 -29.81 7.00 -10.47
CA ASN A 161 -30.92 7.98 -10.40
C ASN A 161 -32.02 7.62 -9.40
N ASN A 162 -32.10 6.36 -8.95
CA ASN A 162 -33.12 5.88 -8.04
C ASN A 162 -32.68 4.60 -7.31
N GLU A 163 -33.37 4.30 -6.20
CA GLU A 163 -33.07 3.14 -5.35
C GLU A 163 -33.27 1.79 -6.08
N GLY A 164 -34.14 1.72 -7.08
CA GLY A 164 -34.33 0.50 -7.88
C GLY A 164 -33.08 0.10 -8.66
N GLU A 165 -32.43 1.08 -9.31
CA GLU A 165 -31.15 0.88 -10.01
C GLU A 165 -30.01 0.59 -9.04
N VAL A 166 -29.95 1.27 -7.89
CA VAL A 166 -28.97 0.98 -6.82
C VAL A 166 -29.06 -0.50 -6.43
N GLN A 167 -30.26 -0.98 -6.10
CA GLN A 167 -30.46 -2.36 -5.65
C GLN A 167 -30.22 -3.38 -6.77
N LYS A 168 -30.51 -3.04 -8.03
CA LYS A 168 -30.17 -3.87 -9.18
C LYS A 168 -28.66 -4.03 -9.31
N HIS A 169 -27.93 -2.93 -9.31
CA HIS A 169 -26.49 -2.95 -9.49
C HIS A 169 -25.76 -3.62 -8.31
N LEU A 170 -26.24 -3.42 -7.10
CA LEU A 170 -25.69 -4.09 -5.92
C LEU A 170 -25.87 -5.61 -6.01
N ARG A 171 -27.05 -6.10 -6.39
CA ARG A 171 -27.31 -7.54 -6.58
C ARG A 171 -26.43 -8.13 -7.69
N GLU A 172 -26.25 -7.40 -8.78
CA GLU A 172 -25.36 -7.82 -9.88
C GLU A 172 -23.89 -7.91 -9.41
N LEU A 173 -23.42 -6.96 -8.61
CA LEU A 173 -22.07 -7.02 -8.05
C LEU A 173 -21.93 -8.15 -7.03
N GLU A 174 -22.90 -8.33 -6.12
CA GLU A 174 -22.94 -9.45 -5.16
C GLU A 174 -22.94 -10.81 -5.89
N HIS A 175 -23.68 -10.94 -6.98
CA HIS A 175 -23.74 -12.18 -7.75
C HIS A 175 -22.42 -12.52 -8.43
N ASN A 176 -21.74 -11.54 -9.01
CA ASN A 176 -20.54 -11.74 -9.82
C ASN A 176 -19.23 -11.65 -9.00
N ALA A 177 -19.27 -10.98 -7.86
CA ALA A 177 -18.11 -10.68 -7.03
C ALA A 177 -18.52 -10.71 -5.55
N ASN A 178 -19.00 -11.86 -5.07
CA ASN A 178 -19.59 -12.17 -3.75
C ASN A 178 -18.70 -11.90 -2.50
N GLY A 179 -17.72 -11.03 -2.64
CA GLY A 179 -16.79 -10.59 -1.62
C GLY A 179 -15.79 -11.65 -1.17
N TYR A 180 -14.86 -11.23 -0.33
CA TYR A 180 -13.91 -12.08 0.38
C TYR A 180 -13.60 -11.49 1.75
N HIS A 181 -13.03 -12.29 2.64
CA HIS A 181 -12.38 -11.81 3.85
C HIS A 181 -11.15 -12.65 4.15
N PHE A 182 -10.19 -12.05 4.84
CA PHE A 182 -8.98 -12.74 5.30
C PHE A 182 -9.07 -13.00 6.80
N CYS A 183 -10.19 -13.51 7.33
CA CYS A 183 -10.29 -13.87 8.75
C CYS A 183 -10.65 -15.35 8.86
N ASP A 184 -9.79 -16.13 9.51
CA ASP A 184 -9.91 -17.57 9.67
C ASP A 184 -10.55 -17.97 11.01
N GLU A 185 -10.37 -17.15 12.04
CA GLU A 185 -10.87 -17.42 13.40
C GLU A 185 -12.37 -17.16 13.57
N GLN A 186 -12.95 -16.21 12.81
CA GLN A 186 -14.36 -15.87 12.92
C GLN A 186 -14.96 -15.32 11.62
N SER A 187 -16.27 -15.40 11.52
CA SER A 187 -17.03 -14.76 10.44
C SER A 187 -16.99 -13.24 10.59
N VAL A 188 -16.63 -12.55 9.52
CA VAL A 188 -16.56 -11.09 9.43
C VAL A 188 -17.28 -10.63 8.16
N GLU A 189 -17.54 -9.32 8.05
CA GLU A 189 -18.14 -8.77 6.83
C GLU A 189 -17.21 -9.02 5.63
N PRO A 190 -17.69 -9.67 4.56
CA PRO A 190 -16.93 -9.81 3.34
C PRO A 190 -16.84 -8.45 2.63
N VAL A 191 -15.69 -8.17 2.05
CA VAL A 191 -15.45 -6.98 1.24
C VAL A 191 -15.37 -7.31 -0.23
N PHE A 192 -15.82 -6.38 -1.08
CA PHE A 192 -15.60 -6.42 -2.51
C PHE A 192 -14.16 -6.05 -2.82
N ASN A 193 -13.58 -6.70 -3.84
CA ASN A 193 -12.30 -6.24 -4.37
C ASN A 193 -12.47 -4.82 -4.91
N THR A 194 -11.64 -3.88 -4.45
CA THR A 194 -11.75 -2.47 -4.80
C THR A 194 -11.67 -2.26 -6.32
N HIS A 195 -10.75 -2.93 -7.01
CA HIS A 195 -10.61 -2.80 -8.46
C HIS A 195 -11.84 -3.35 -9.20
N THR A 196 -12.34 -4.53 -8.82
CA THR A 196 -13.54 -5.11 -9.43
C THR A 196 -14.76 -4.22 -9.21
N ALA A 197 -14.96 -3.74 -7.98
CA ALA A 197 -16.09 -2.88 -7.64
C ALA A 197 -16.02 -1.54 -8.39
N LEU A 198 -14.87 -0.86 -8.40
CA LEU A 198 -14.72 0.41 -9.12
C LEU A 198 -14.87 0.22 -10.64
N SER A 199 -14.27 -0.81 -11.22
CA SER A 199 -14.42 -1.11 -12.66
C SER A 199 -15.89 -1.35 -13.03
N TYR A 200 -16.65 -2.01 -12.15
CA TYR A 200 -18.08 -2.21 -12.34
C TYR A 200 -18.85 -0.89 -12.27
N LEU A 201 -18.54 -0.02 -11.31
CA LEU A 201 -19.15 1.31 -11.15
C LEU A 201 -18.82 2.26 -12.31
N GLU A 202 -17.62 2.16 -12.88
CA GLU A 202 -17.21 2.93 -14.05
C GLU A 202 -17.97 2.49 -15.30
N VAL A 203 -18.17 1.19 -15.52
CA VAL A 203 -18.88 0.67 -16.69
C VAL A 203 -20.40 0.92 -16.60
N SER A 204 -20.97 0.98 -15.39
CA SER A 204 -22.39 1.29 -15.19
C SER A 204 -22.72 2.77 -15.40
N ASN A 205 -21.72 3.65 -15.43
CA ASN A 205 -21.84 5.05 -15.83
C ASN A 205 -21.30 5.26 -17.26
N SER A 206 -22.08 5.91 -18.15
CA SER A 206 -21.44 6.59 -19.30
C SER A 206 -20.44 7.64 -18.78
N PRO A 207 -19.34 7.90 -19.53
CA PRO A 207 -17.99 8.04 -19.02
C PRO A 207 -17.87 9.08 -17.90
N GLY A 208 -17.73 8.61 -16.66
CA GLY A 208 -17.46 9.43 -15.49
C GLY A 208 -16.40 8.77 -14.65
N PHE A 209 -15.29 9.47 -14.41
CA PHE A 209 -14.25 9.04 -13.48
C PHE A 209 -14.81 9.02 -12.05
N VAL A 210 -14.56 7.93 -11.32
CA VAL A 210 -14.92 7.82 -9.90
C VAL A 210 -13.66 7.94 -9.05
N ASP A 211 -13.42 9.13 -8.50
CA ASP A 211 -12.46 9.33 -7.41
C ASP A 211 -13.14 8.95 -6.09
N LEU A 212 -12.85 7.76 -5.53
CA LEU A 212 -13.47 7.28 -4.30
C LEU A 212 -12.80 7.87 -3.04
N LEU A 213 -13.18 9.07 -2.62
CA LEU A 213 -12.75 9.61 -1.32
C LEU A 213 -13.37 8.82 -0.14
N ILE A 214 -12.57 8.01 0.56
CA ILE A 214 -12.96 7.47 1.88
C ILE A 214 -12.67 8.53 2.94
N THR A 215 -13.70 9.00 3.64
CA THR A 215 -13.58 10.01 4.72
C THR A 215 -14.21 9.48 6.01
N ASP A 216 -13.50 9.55 7.13
CA ASP A 216 -14.10 9.49 8.46
C ASP A 216 -14.38 10.93 8.93
N ASN A 217 -15.61 11.21 9.37
CA ASN A 217 -16.13 12.50 9.83
C ASN A 217 -15.38 13.12 11.05
N LYS A 218 -14.29 12.49 11.52
CA LYS A 218 -13.47 12.98 12.63
C LYS A 218 -12.01 13.23 12.29
N ASN A 219 -11.49 12.73 11.16
CA ASN A 219 -10.12 12.99 10.72
C ASN A 219 -10.06 12.97 9.19
N LEU A 220 -9.56 14.04 8.57
CA LEU A 220 -9.13 13.98 7.17
C LEU A 220 -7.86 13.13 7.09
N TYR A 221 -8.00 11.84 6.78
CA TYR A 221 -6.92 11.08 6.17
C TYR A 221 -7.26 10.92 4.69
N THR A 222 -6.49 11.60 3.83
CA THR A 222 -6.45 11.24 2.41
C THR A 222 -5.32 10.23 2.25
N LEU A 223 -5.68 8.95 2.05
CA LEU A 223 -4.74 7.95 1.56
C LEU A 223 -5.30 7.36 0.27
N MET A 224 -4.71 7.76 -0.83
CA MET A 224 -4.78 7.05 -2.11
C MET A 224 -3.40 7.14 -2.73
N GLU A 225 -2.74 5.99 -2.86
CA GLU A 225 -1.62 5.85 -3.77
C GLU A 225 -1.66 4.45 -4.38
N PHE A 226 -2.32 4.33 -5.53
CA PHE A 226 -2.10 3.20 -6.43
C PHE A 226 -0.93 3.56 -7.34
N LYS A 227 0.25 2.98 -7.10
CA LYS A 227 1.36 3.03 -8.05
C LYS A 227 1.60 1.63 -8.58
N ASN A 228 1.55 1.52 -9.91
CA ASN A 228 1.67 0.33 -10.76
C ASN A 228 0.40 -0.53 -11.00
N ILE A 229 -0.56 0.03 -11.73
CA ILE A 229 -1.29 -0.78 -12.72
C ILE A 229 -0.87 -0.28 -14.11
N GLN A 230 0.14 -0.93 -14.69
CA GLN A 230 0.36 -0.83 -16.13
C GLN A 230 -0.65 -1.74 -16.86
N ILE A 231 -1.57 -1.09 -17.57
CA ILE A 231 -2.67 -1.71 -18.33
C ILE A 231 -2.27 -2.53 -19.60
N PRO A 232 -1.01 -2.65 -20.10
CA PRO A 232 -0.80 -3.48 -21.30
C PRO A 232 -0.89 -5.00 -21.11
N TYR A 233 -1.00 -5.54 -19.88
CA TYR A 233 -0.79 -6.98 -19.63
C TYR A 233 -2.01 -7.81 -19.19
N LEU A 234 -3.19 -7.22 -19.01
CA LEU A 234 -4.45 -7.97 -19.01
C LEU A 234 -5.02 -8.03 -20.43
N ARG A 235 -4.24 -8.61 -21.36
CA ARG A 235 -4.81 -9.21 -22.58
C ARG A 235 -5.54 -10.50 -22.19
N LEU A 236 -6.71 -10.36 -21.56
CA LEU A 236 -7.75 -11.39 -21.64
C LEU A 236 -8.45 -11.30 -23.01
N GLY A 237 -7.65 -11.32 -24.08
CA GLY A 237 -8.07 -11.47 -25.47
C GLY A 237 -7.76 -12.89 -25.91
N GLY A 238 -8.56 -13.84 -25.45
CA GLY A 238 -8.39 -15.26 -25.77
C GLY A 238 -9.17 -15.66 -27.02
N GLU A 239 -8.64 -15.36 -28.21
CA GLU A 239 -8.94 -16.17 -29.40
C GLU A 239 -8.05 -17.44 -29.42
N ASP A 240 -6.80 -17.34 -28.93
CA ASP A 240 -5.85 -18.47 -28.86
C ASP A 240 -6.18 -19.52 -27.78
N SER A 241 -7.05 -19.20 -26.81
CA SER A 241 -7.43 -20.11 -25.72
C SER A 241 -8.54 -21.08 -26.14
N ILE A 242 -9.41 -20.68 -27.08
CA ILE A 242 -10.52 -21.50 -27.59
C ILE A 242 -9.98 -22.61 -28.50
N GLU A 243 -8.94 -22.31 -29.29
CA GLU A 243 -8.34 -23.28 -30.21
C GLU A 243 -7.49 -24.34 -29.48
N LYS A 244 -6.89 -23.97 -28.34
CA LYS A 244 -6.23 -24.93 -27.42
C LYS A 244 -7.22 -25.81 -26.66
N ALA A 245 -8.39 -25.28 -26.28
CA ALA A 245 -9.45 -26.07 -25.65
C ALA A 245 -10.07 -27.09 -26.62
N LYS A 246 -10.31 -26.72 -27.88
CA LYS A 246 -10.82 -27.64 -28.91
C LYS A 246 -9.88 -28.79 -29.25
N ARG A 247 -8.56 -28.58 -29.20
CA ARG A 247 -7.56 -29.66 -29.45
C ARG A 247 -7.51 -30.72 -28.35
N LEU A 248 -8.09 -30.46 -27.18
CA LEU A 248 -8.14 -31.40 -26.06
C LEU A 248 -9.45 -32.21 -26.02
N GLU A 249 -10.48 -31.84 -26.79
CA GLU A 249 -11.72 -32.61 -26.90
C GLU A 249 -11.67 -33.69 -28.00
N ASP A 250 -10.69 -33.62 -28.91
CA ASP A 250 -10.46 -34.60 -29.99
C ASP A 250 -9.30 -35.59 -29.66
N MET A 251 -8.90 -35.69 -28.37
CA MET A 251 -8.01 -36.74 -27.84
C MET A 251 -8.76 -37.61 -26.84
#